data_AF-A0A1E3QYN3-F1
#
_entry.id   AF-A0A1E3QYN3-F1
#
_cell.length_a   1.000
_cell.length_b   1.000
_cell.length_c   1.000
_cell.angle_alpha   90.00
_cell.angle_beta   90.00
_cell.angle_gamma   90.00
#
_symmetry.space_group_name_H-M   'P 1'
#
loop_
_entity.id
_entity.type
_entity.pdbx_description
1 polymer ?
#
loop_
_entity_poly.entity_id
_entity_poly.type
_entity_poly.pdbx_seq_one_letter_code
_entity_poly.pdbx_strand_id
1 'polypeptide(L)'
;MKGSVRIRLARFGRKRAPFYNIVVANARSGRDNQPIEVVGTYNPIPTEVTPEQRAQGVMPTKDIKLDFTRSKYWIGVGAQPTPVVQRLFKKAGILDPMWPAPDQTTKADSPIVQAAKDNLK
;
A
#
# COMPACT_ATOMS: atom_id res chain seq x y z
N MET A 1 0.19 16.46 18.61
CA MET A 1 -0.27 15.72 17.41
C MET A 1 0.16 14.26 17.53
N LYS A 2 -0.79 13.32 17.69
CA LYS A 2 -0.50 11.87 17.77
C LYS A 2 0.26 11.44 16.50
N GLY A 3 1.45 10.86 16.66
CA GLY A 3 2.22 10.34 15.53
C GLY A 3 1.51 9.12 14.98
N SER A 4 0.82 9.25 13.84
CA SER A 4 0.13 8.12 13.22
C SER A 4 1.13 7.19 12.55
N VAL A 5 0.97 5.89 12.80
CA VAL A 5 1.65 4.84 12.06
C VAL A 5 1.05 4.77 10.66
N ARG A 6 1.89 4.73 9.63
CA ARG A 6 1.48 4.66 8.23
C ARG A 6 2.17 3.51 7.52
N ILE A 7 1.44 2.88 6.60
CA ILE A 7 2.01 1.90 5.68
C ILE A 7 2.33 2.64 4.38
N ARG A 8 3.61 2.76 4.05
CA ARG A 8 4.10 3.63 2.97
C ARG A 8 5.20 2.96 2.15
N LEU A 9 5.49 3.52 0.98
CA LEU A 9 6.62 3.10 0.17
C LEU A 9 7.88 3.83 0.63
N ALA A 10 8.91 3.08 1.01
CA ALA A 10 10.27 3.56 1.17
C ALA A 10 11.03 3.29 -0.13
N ARG A 11 11.74 4.28 -0.67
CA ARG A 11 12.45 4.13 -1.93
C ARG A 11 13.82 3.51 -1.68
N PHE A 12 14.11 2.49 -2.47
CA PHE A 12 15.40 1.85 -2.60
C PHE A 12 15.83 1.84 -4.07
N GLY A 13 17.03 1.31 -4.33
CA GLY A 13 17.58 1.17 -5.67
C GLY A 13 18.37 2.39 -6.14
N ARG A 14 18.70 2.38 -7.42
CA ARG A 14 19.61 3.36 -8.05
C ARG A 14 18.82 4.44 -8.80
N LYS A 15 19.52 5.49 -9.24
CA LYS A 15 18.96 6.46 -10.17
C LYS A 15 18.46 5.73 -11.43
N ARG A 16 17.24 6.05 -11.89
CA ARG A 16 16.54 5.40 -13.02
C ARG A 16 16.21 3.90 -12.86
N ALA A 17 16.48 3.31 -11.68
CA ALA A 17 16.09 1.93 -11.36
C ALA A 17 15.45 1.90 -9.95
N PRO A 18 14.24 2.46 -9.80
CA PRO A 18 13.56 2.52 -8.51
C PRO A 18 13.09 1.14 -8.06
N PHE A 19 13.32 0.83 -6.79
CA PHE A 19 12.73 -0.30 -6.09
C PHE A 19 12.03 0.24 -4.83
N TYR A 20 10.96 -0.38 -4.37
CA TYR A 20 10.25 0.10 -3.18
C TYR A 20 10.09 -1.00 -2.15
N ASN A 21 10.37 -0.67 -0.89
CA ASN A 21 9.94 -1.48 0.24
C ASN A 21 8.60 -0.94 0.73
N ILE A 22 7.67 -1.85 1.01
CA ILE A 22 6.38 -1.54 1.64
C ILE A 22 6.64 -1.63 3.14
N VAL A 23 6.59 -0.49 3.82
CA VAL A 23 7.06 -0.37 5.20
C VAL A 23 6.00 0.22 6.10
N VAL A 24 6.01 -0.22 7.35
CA VAL A 24 5.25 0.39 8.45
C VAL A 24 6.19 1.35 9.17
N ALA A 25 5.82 2.63 9.24
CA ALA A 25 6.66 3.64 9.86
C ALA A 25 5.84 4.79 10.46
N ASN A 26 6.44 5.49 11.42
CA ASN A 26 5.86 6.70 11.99
C ASN A 26 5.75 7.80 10.93
N ALA A 27 4.62 8.53 10.89
CA ALA A 27 4.40 9.59 9.90
C ALA A 27 5.45 10.72 9.93
N ARG A 28 6.11 10.93 11.07
CA ARG A 28 7.16 11.95 11.26
C ARG A 28 8.56 11.48 10.82
N SER A 29 8.74 10.18 10.57
CA SER A 29 10.04 9.64 10.13
C SER A 29 10.33 10.02 8.67
N GLY A 30 11.61 10.22 8.35
CA GLY A 30 12.07 10.44 6.98
C GLY A 30 11.67 9.29 6.06
N ARG A 31 11.49 9.56 4.76
CA ARG A 31 10.94 8.59 3.81
C ARG A 31 11.74 7.29 3.77
N ASP A 32 13.06 7.37 3.78
CA ASP A 32 13.93 6.21 3.57
C ASP A 32 14.69 5.82 4.86
N ASN A 33 14.25 6.33 6.02
CA ASN A 33 14.80 5.94 7.32
C ASN A 33 14.38 4.52 7.71
N GLN A 34 15.07 3.96 8.71
CA GLN A 34 14.73 2.68 9.31
C GLN A 34 13.24 2.64 9.71
N PRO A 35 12.44 1.75 9.12
CA PRO A 35 11.03 1.60 9.47
C PRO A 35 10.86 0.79 10.76
N ILE A 36 9.62 0.74 11.27
CA ILE A 36 9.23 -0.17 12.34
C ILE A 36 9.29 -1.61 11.82
N GLU A 37 8.76 -1.83 10.61
CA GLU A 37 8.73 -3.14 9.97
C GLU A 37 8.67 -3.02 8.45
N VAL A 38 9.26 -3.98 7.74
CA VAL A 38 9.11 -4.15 6.29
C VAL A 38 8.12 -5.28 6.05
N VAL A 39 6.97 -4.96 5.46
CA VAL A 39 5.89 -5.93 5.21
C VAL A 39 5.88 -6.44 3.77
N GLY A 40 6.77 -5.92 2.92
CA GLY A 40 6.90 -6.40 1.55
C GLY A 40 7.76 -5.53 0.65
N THR A 41 7.73 -5.84 -0.63
CA THR A 41 8.48 -5.18 -1.69
C THR A 41 7.61 -4.95 -2.92
N TYR A 42 7.90 -3.89 -3.67
CA TYR A 42 7.24 -3.55 -4.92
C TYR A 42 8.27 -3.10 -5.96
N ASN A 43 8.29 -3.80 -7.09
CA ASN A 43 9.01 -3.38 -8.27
C ASN A 43 8.06 -2.65 -9.24
N PRO A 44 8.25 -1.34 -9.48
CA PRO A 44 7.40 -0.59 -10.41
C PRO A 44 7.72 -0.87 -11.88
N ILE A 45 8.92 -1.39 -12.17
CA ILE A 45 9.37 -1.75 -13.51
C ILE A 45 8.72 -3.09 -13.85
N PRO A 46 7.91 -3.15 -14.92
CA PRO A 46 7.29 -4.41 -15.32
C PRO A 46 8.33 -5.40 -15.83
N THR A 47 8.06 -6.68 -15.64
CA THR A 47 8.86 -7.75 -16.21
C THR A 47 8.82 -7.67 -17.73
N GLU A 48 9.99 -7.78 -18.35
CA GLU A 48 10.10 -7.83 -19.81
C GLU A 48 9.48 -9.12 -20.32
N VAL A 49 8.68 -8.99 -21.38
CA VAL A 49 7.99 -10.10 -22.04
C VAL A 49 8.57 -10.25 -23.44
N THR A 50 8.94 -11.47 -23.81
CA THR A 50 9.50 -11.73 -25.15
C THR A 50 8.42 -11.56 -26.24
N PRO A 51 8.80 -11.33 -27.50
CA PRO A 51 7.84 -11.21 -28.60
C PRO A 51 6.91 -12.44 -28.71
N GLU A 52 7.43 -13.64 -28.46
CA GLU A 52 6.66 -14.88 -28.49
C GLU A 52 5.62 -14.93 -27.36
N GLN A 53 6.00 -14.54 -26.14
CA GLN A 53 5.09 -14.46 -25.00
C GLN A 53 4.00 -13.41 -25.22
N ARG A 54 4.32 -12.30 -25.89
CA ARG A 54 3.33 -11.29 -26.27
C ARG A 54 2.33 -11.83 -27.29
N ALA A 55 2.78 -12.62 -28.27
CA ALA A 55 1.89 -13.29 -29.22
C ALA A 55 0.96 -14.31 -28.55
N GLN A 56 1.40 -14.91 -27.43
CA GLN A 56 0.60 -15.78 -26.56
C GLN A 56 -0.35 -15.01 -25.63
N GLY A 57 -0.38 -13.67 -25.70
CA GLY A 57 -1.24 -12.83 -24.86
C GLY A 57 -0.73 -12.62 -23.43
N VAL A 58 0.52 -12.99 -23.13
CA VAL A 58 1.13 -12.72 -21.81
C VAL A 58 1.36 -11.22 -21.68
N MET A 59 0.75 -10.62 -20.65
CA MET A 59 0.92 -9.21 -20.34
C MET A 59 2.10 -8.97 -19.39
N PRO A 60 2.81 -7.84 -19.54
CA PRO A 60 3.84 -7.46 -18.57
C PRO A 60 3.22 -7.26 -17.18
N THR A 61 3.81 -7.90 -16.18
CA THR A 61 3.35 -7.82 -14.78
C THR A 61 4.35 -7.05 -13.93
N LYS A 62 3.89 -6.56 -12.78
CA LYS A 62 4.73 -5.87 -11.80
C LYS A 62 4.86 -6.74 -10.57
N ASP A 63 6.08 -6.96 -10.13
CA ASP A 63 6.34 -7.82 -8.99
C ASP A 63 5.98 -7.12 -7.67
N ILE A 64 5.13 -7.80 -6.89
CA ILE A 64 4.74 -7.39 -5.55
C ILE A 64 4.89 -8.61 -4.65
N LYS A 65 5.67 -8.47 -3.59
CA LYS A 65 5.81 -9.49 -2.54
C LYS A 65 5.31 -8.90 -1.24
N LEU A 66 4.41 -9.60 -0.55
CA LEU A 66 3.75 -9.11 0.65
C LEU A 66 3.66 -10.22 1.69
N ASP A 67 3.92 -9.86 2.95
CA ASP A 67 3.49 -10.64 4.09
C ASP A 67 2.02 -10.32 4.38
N PHE A 68 1.13 -11.23 4.03
CA PHE A 68 -0.32 -11.06 4.20
C PHE A 68 -0.73 -10.96 5.67
N THR A 69 -0.11 -11.75 6.55
CA THR A 69 -0.45 -11.82 7.96
C THR A 69 -0.08 -10.51 8.65
N ARG A 70 1.15 -10.03 8.45
CA ARG A 70 1.63 -8.77 9.03
C ARG A 70 0.93 -7.57 8.43
N SER A 71 0.68 -7.58 7.13
CA SER A 71 -0.07 -6.49 6.49
C SER A 71 -1.48 -6.35 7.06
N LYS A 72 -2.21 -7.46 7.24
CA LYS A 72 -3.55 -7.46 7.85
C LYS A 72 -3.51 -7.00 9.30
N TYR A 73 -2.54 -7.48 10.08
CA TYR A 73 -2.35 -7.07 11.48
C TYR A 73 -2.22 -5.54 11.60
N TRP A 74 -1.32 -4.93 10.83
CA TRP A 74 -1.08 -3.48 10.91
C TRP A 74 -2.29 -2.65 10.51
N ILE A 75 -3.05 -3.10 9.51
CA ILE A 75 -4.32 -2.47 9.13
C ILE A 75 -5.32 -2.56 10.30
N GLY A 76 -5.43 -3.71 10.95
CA GLY A 76 -6.31 -3.91 12.11
C GLY A 76 -5.94 -3.06 13.33
N VAL A 77 -4.64 -2.81 13.54
CA VAL A 77 -4.14 -1.87 14.57
C VAL A 77 -4.40 -0.39 14.20
N GLY A 78 -4.88 -0.13 12.98
CA GLY A 78 -5.25 1.22 12.52
C GLY A 78 -4.15 1.94 11.75
N ALA A 79 -3.09 1.24 11.32
CA ALA A 79 -2.07 1.83 10.46
C ALA A 79 -2.67 2.18 9.09
N GLN A 80 -2.59 3.46 8.71
CA GLN A 80 -3.21 3.95 7.49
C GLN A 80 -2.29 3.76 6.28
N PRO A 81 -2.71 3.04 5.22
CA PRO A 81 -1.92 2.90 4.00
C PRO A 81 -1.95 4.19 3.17
N THR A 82 -0.85 4.49 2.48
CA THR A 82 -0.81 5.60 1.50
C THR A 82 -1.58 5.25 0.22
N PRO A 83 -1.94 6.23 -0.63
CA PRO A 83 -2.79 6.01 -1.82
C PRO A 83 -2.28 4.93 -2.79
N VAL A 84 -0.95 4.79 -2.91
CA VAL A 84 -0.35 3.78 -3.77
C VAL A 84 -0.41 2.40 -3.11
N VAL A 85 -0.02 2.31 -1.82
CA VAL A 85 -0.06 1.06 -1.06
C VAL A 85 -1.48 0.51 -0.97
N GLN A 86 -2.46 1.38 -0.75
CA GLN A 86 -3.87 1.00 -0.75
C GLN A 86 -4.29 0.35 -2.06
N ARG A 87 -3.88 0.90 -3.22
CA ARG A 87 -4.15 0.30 -4.54
C ARG A 87 -3.47 -1.08 -4.69
N LEU A 88 -2.25 -1.23 -4.18
CA LEU A 88 -1.57 -2.54 -4.17
C LEU A 88 -2.30 -3.55 -3.28
N PHE A 89 -2.74 -3.14 -2.09
CA PHE A 89 -3.45 -3.99 -1.14
C PHE A 89 -4.83 -4.42 -1.65
N LYS A 90 -5.55 -3.53 -2.35
CA LYS A 90 -6.79 -3.89 -3.05
C LYS A 90 -6.53 -4.94 -4.14
N LYS A 91 -5.51 -4.74 -4.98
CA LYS A 91 -5.12 -5.71 -6.01
C LYS A 91 -4.68 -7.07 -5.44
N ALA A 92 -4.05 -7.05 -4.27
CA ALA A 92 -3.61 -8.26 -3.57
C ALA A 92 -4.72 -8.95 -2.76
N GLY A 93 -5.92 -8.37 -2.65
CA GLY A 93 -7.01 -8.92 -1.81
C GLY A 93 -6.79 -8.78 -0.30
N ILE A 94 -5.91 -7.88 0.13
CA ILE A 94 -5.70 -7.56 1.56
C ILE A 94 -6.77 -6.59 2.05
N LEU A 95 -7.12 -5.61 1.21
CA LEU A 95 -8.16 -4.63 1.49
C LEU A 95 -9.38 -4.89 0.62
N ASP A 96 -10.55 -4.62 1.18
CA ASP A 96 -11.80 -4.65 0.43
C ASP A 96 -11.80 -3.60 -0.70
N PRO A 97 -12.35 -3.91 -1.90
CA PRO A 97 -12.51 -2.95 -2.99
C PRO A 97 -13.20 -1.64 -2.57
N MET A 98 -14.14 -1.71 -1.62
CA MET A 98 -14.91 -0.59 -1.06
C MET A 98 -14.10 0.28 -0.08
N TRP A 99 -12.86 -0.09 0.26
CA TRP A 99 -12.01 0.75 1.13
C TRP A 99 -11.90 2.18 0.55
N PRO A 100 -12.10 3.24 1.34
CA PRO A 100 -12.40 4.57 0.84
C PRO A 100 -11.25 5.10 0.02
N ALA A 101 -11.54 5.79 -1.09
CA ALA A 101 -10.50 6.37 -1.91
C ALA A 101 -9.65 7.35 -1.07
N PRO A 102 -8.34 7.41 -1.32
CA PRO A 102 -7.39 8.16 -0.49
C PRO A 102 -7.68 9.67 -0.36
N ASP A 103 -8.51 10.23 -1.24
CA ASP A 103 -8.95 11.64 -1.22
C ASP A 103 -10.16 11.86 -0.29
N GLN A 104 -10.92 10.81 0.05
CA GLN A 104 -12.14 10.95 0.86
C GLN A 104 -11.87 11.00 2.37
N THR A 105 -10.75 10.46 2.86
CA THR A 105 -10.41 10.45 4.30
C THR A 105 -10.19 11.84 4.92
N THR A 106 -10.13 12.90 4.10
CA THR A 106 -9.91 14.29 4.55
C THR A 106 -11.20 15.11 4.65
N LYS A 107 -12.33 14.60 4.18
CA LYS A 107 -13.63 15.28 4.33
C LYS A 107 -14.37 14.64 5.51
N ALA A 108 -14.89 15.47 6.41
CA ALA A 108 -15.62 15.06 7.62
C ALA A 108 -16.88 14.21 7.33
N ASP A 109 -17.28 14.11 6.06
CA ASP A 109 -18.51 13.49 5.56
C ASP A 109 -18.28 12.14 4.85
N SER A 110 -17.15 11.46 5.11
CA SER A 110 -16.91 10.14 4.52
C SER A 110 -17.90 9.08 5.02
N PRO A 111 -18.46 8.21 4.15
CA PRO A 111 -19.52 7.26 4.50
C PRO A 111 -19.12 6.23 5.57
N ILE A 112 -17.83 5.99 5.77
CA ILE A 112 -17.32 5.08 6.83
C ILE A 112 -17.32 5.74 8.20
N VAL A 113 -17.07 7.05 8.28
CA VAL A 113 -17.18 7.82 9.53
C VAL A 113 -18.65 7.92 9.92
N GLN A 114 -19.55 8.04 8.94
CA GLN A 114 -20.99 8.02 9.15
C GLN A 114 -21.46 6.63 9.63
N ALA A 115 -21.09 5.55 8.93
CA ALA A 115 -21.43 4.19 9.32
C ALA A 115 -20.89 3.79 10.71
N ALA A 116 -19.69 4.25 11.09
CA ALA A 116 -19.16 4.02 12.44
C ALA A 116 -19.91 4.82 13.53
N LYS A 117 -20.44 6.01 13.21
CA LYS A 117 -21.29 6.79 14.12
C LYS A 117 -22.69 6.21 14.26
N ASP A 118 -23.22 5.64 13.19
CA ASP A 118 -24.56 5.06 13.15
C ASP A 118 -24.62 3.71 13.88
N ASN A 119 -23.52 2.95 13.91
CA ASN A 119 -23.42 1.71 14.68
C ASN A 119 -23.13 1.91 16.19
N LEU A 120 -23.05 3.16 16.66
CA LEU A 120 -22.80 3.51 18.06
C LEU A 120 -23.98 4.27 18.69
N LYS A 121 -25.14 4.28 18.03
CA LYS A 121 -26.41 4.83 18.53
C LYS A 121 -27.41 3.73 18.82
#